data_AF-A0A839NTR5-F1
#
_entry.id   AF-A0A839NTR5-F1
#
_cell.length_a   1.000
_cell.length_b   1.000
_cell.length_c   1.000
_cell.angle_alpha   90.00
_cell.angle_beta   90.00
_cell.angle_gamma   90.00
#
_symmetry.space_group_name_H-M   'P 1'
#
loop_
_entity.id
_entity.type
_entity.pdbx_description
1 polymer ?
#
loop_
_entity_poly.entity_id
_entity_poly.type
_entity_poly.pdbx_seq_one_letter_code
_entity_poly.pdbx_strand_id
1 'polypeptide(L)'
;MDAKRITTGIIFLFIGVILLLSKMDIIEFNWFEVFRYWPLLIILVGVNILVPKKDIGYMISIGTTCVILAIFTFIGITTPNQSFLSRIMENRDLDIDSENEEDFIGTSNAVSAKKNINTSHATANIDLGATKLVLKDTTVANLFEAANTSDKYFLSLNTDVKNDGAATLNLSGKTKKGIDSKGNSTIIKLNKNIIWDLNFDVGAADMQGDLSNFKIKNLTVDAGASNLDLKLGNPQMISNINIDAGASSIKIALPREVACQIITEMALSTVDADDSFIKGGDKGILTSPNFENAKNKFKISIDGGITSVTVSRY
;
A
#
# COMPACT_ATOMS: atom_id res chain seq x y z
N MET A 1 -25.19 -10.78 31.81
CA MET A 1 -24.80 -10.75 30.38
C MET A 1 -23.41 -10.16 30.30
N ASP A 2 -22.44 -10.87 29.73
CA ASP A 2 -21.07 -10.36 29.63
C ASP A 2 -21.02 -9.27 28.53
N ALA A 3 -21.06 -8.00 28.91
CA ALA A 3 -21.00 -6.91 27.92
C ALA A 3 -19.74 -6.96 27.06
N LYS A 4 -18.62 -7.46 27.61
CA LYS A 4 -17.41 -7.71 26.81
C LYS A 4 -17.68 -8.67 25.64
N ARG A 5 -18.45 -9.75 25.87
CA ARG A 5 -18.82 -10.70 24.80
C ARG A 5 -19.77 -10.05 23.79
N ILE A 6 -20.69 -9.20 24.24
CA ILE A 6 -21.66 -8.52 23.39
C ILE A 6 -21.00 -7.46 22.53
N THR A 7 -20.20 -6.57 23.11
CA THR A 7 -19.45 -5.53 22.38
C THR A 7 -18.54 -6.15 21.34
N THR A 8 -17.77 -7.18 21.71
CA THR A 8 -16.93 -7.92 20.75
C THR A 8 -17.79 -8.59 19.66
N GLY A 9 -18.92 -9.19 20.02
CA GLY A 9 -19.85 -9.80 19.07
C GLY A 9 -20.44 -8.79 18.08
N ILE A 10 -20.83 -7.60 18.53
CA ILE A 10 -21.37 -6.52 17.68
C ILE A 10 -20.31 -6.04 16.70
N ILE A 11 -19.05 -5.90 17.12
CA ILE A 11 -17.95 -5.50 16.24
C ILE A 11 -17.72 -6.54 15.14
N PHE A 12 -17.65 -7.82 15.48
CA PHE A 12 -17.49 -8.89 14.48
C PHE A 12 -18.70 -9.00 13.54
N LEU A 13 -19.91 -8.83 14.07
CA LEU A 13 -21.13 -8.80 13.27
C LEU A 13 -21.10 -7.62 12.29
N PHE A 14 -20.74 -6.42 12.76
CA PHE A 14 -20.60 -5.22 11.94
C PHE A 14 -19.59 -5.43 10.81
N ILE A 15 -18.38 -5.90 11.12
CA ILE A 15 -17.34 -6.19 10.13
C ILE A 15 -17.87 -7.20 9.10
N GLY A 16 -18.52 -8.27 9.55
CA GLY A 16 -19.10 -9.28 8.66
C GLY A 16 -20.19 -8.73 7.74
N VAL A 17 -21.07 -7.86 8.25
CA VAL A 17 -22.14 -7.21 7.47
C VAL A 17 -21.55 -6.25 6.43
N ILE A 18 -20.60 -5.40 6.82
CA ILE A 18 -19.96 -4.47 5.89
C ILE A 18 -19.20 -5.22 4.79
N LEU A 19 -18.45 -6.27 5.14
CA LEU A 19 -17.76 -7.12 4.16
C LEU A 19 -18.76 -7.80 3.21
N LEU A 20 -19.89 -8.28 3.72
CA LEU A 20 -20.93 -8.90 2.89
C LEU A 20 -21.57 -7.89 1.94
N LEU A 21 -21.97 -6.72 2.44
CA LEU A 21 -22.56 -5.65 1.63
C LEU A 21 -21.58 -5.13 0.56
N SER A 22 -20.30 -5.00 0.92
CA SER A 22 -19.22 -4.64 -0.01
C SER A 22 -19.01 -5.72 -1.08
N LYS A 23 -19.14 -7.01 -0.73
CA LYS A 23 -19.11 -8.10 -1.73
C LYS A 23 -20.35 -8.19 -2.61
N MET A 24 -21.47 -7.64 -2.14
CA MET A 24 -22.72 -7.58 -2.90
C MET A 24 -22.82 -6.35 -3.80
N ASP A 25 -21.80 -5.50 -3.87
CA ASP A 25 -21.81 -4.26 -4.67
C ASP A 25 -22.91 -3.27 -4.22
N ILE A 26 -23.36 -3.38 -2.96
CA ILE A 26 -24.41 -2.50 -2.40
C ILE A 26 -23.79 -1.22 -1.84
N ILE A 27 -22.58 -1.33 -1.27
CA ILE A 27 -21.83 -0.20 -0.70
C ILE A 27 -20.38 -0.25 -1.17
N GLU A 28 -19.87 0.89 -1.58
CA GLU A 28 -18.44 1.13 -1.72
C GLU A 28 -17.91 1.58 -0.37
N PHE A 29 -17.16 0.70 0.31
CA PHE A 29 -16.71 0.96 1.67
C PHE A 29 -15.18 1.16 1.70
N ASN A 30 -14.76 2.38 2.01
CA ASN A 30 -13.34 2.74 2.12
C ASN A 30 -12.75 2.28 3.46
N TRP A 31 -12.22 1.05 3.48
CA TRP A 31 -11.57 0.49 4.66
C TRP A 31 -10.35 1.27 5.09
N PHE A 32 -9.57 1.78 4.14
CA PHE A 32 -8.30 2.47 4.40
C PHE A 32 -8.53 3.74 5.24
N GLU A 33 -9.47 4.57 4.83
CA GLU A 33 -9.83 5.79 5.56
C GLU A 33 -10.41 5.48 6.95
N VAL A 34 -11.23 4.43 7.08
CA VAL A 34 -11.73 3.98 8.40
C VAL A 34 -10.59 3.57 9.32
N PHE A 35 -9.57 2.87 8.82
CA PHE A 35 -8.39 2.49 9.60
C PHE A 35 -7.53 3.69 10.03
N ARG A 36 -7.53 4.80 9.28
CA ARG A 36 -6.86 6.05 9.71
C ARG A 36 -7.41 6.60 11.03
N TYR A 37 -8.68 6.31 11.34
CA TYR A 37 -9.33 6.69 12.61
C TYR A 37 -9.21 5.64 13.70
N TRP A 38 -8.19 4.79 13.66
CA TRP A 38 -7.89 3.82 14.73
C TRP A 38 -7.84 4.43 16.15
N PRO A 39 -7.49 5.71 16.42
CA PRO A 39 -7.56 6.27 17.77
C PRO A 39 -8.97 6.22 18.40
N LEU A 40 -10.03 6.18 17.59
CA LEU A 40 -11.40 5.98 18.09
C LEU A 40 -11.57 4.62 18.78
N LEU A 41 -10.82 3.59 18.37
CA LEU A 41 -10.81 2.29 19.05
C LEU A 41 -10.15 2.38 20.43
N ILE A 42 -9.11 3.21 20.59
CA ILE A 42 -8.51 3.48 21.92
C ILE A 42 -9.55 4.16 22.83
N ILE A 43 -10.30 5.13 22.31
CA ILE A 43 -11.36 5.81 23.05
C ILE A 43 -12.43 4.78 23.49
N LEU A 44 -12.85 3.89 22.59
CA LEU A 44 -13.79 2.82 22.91
C LEU A 44 -13.27 1.92 24.05
N VAL A 45 -12.01 1.50 23.99
CA VAL A 45 -11.36 0.69 25.04
C VAL A 45 -11.28 1.46 26.35
N GLY A 46 -10.90 2.75 26.31
CA GLY A 46 -10.82 3.62 27.47
C GLY A 46 -12.17 3.79 28.18
N VAL A 47 -13.25 4.01 27.42
CA VAL A 47 -14.62 4.11 27.96
C VAL A 47 -15.03 2.78 28.60
N ASN A 48 -14.72 1.65 27.98
CA ASN A 48 -15.07 0.33 28.53
C ASN A 48 -14.32 0.02 29.86
N ILE A 49 -13.11 0.53 30.03
CA ILE A 49 -12.34 0.39 31.28
C ILE A 49 -12.89 1.32 32.38
N LEU A 50 -13.30 2.53 32.01
CA LEU A 50 -13.72 3.57 32.97
C LEU A 50 -15.13 3.34 33.52
N VAL A 51 -15.98 2.65 32.76
CA VAL A 51 -17.39 2.49 33.11
C VAL A 51 -17.60 1.35 34.13
N PRO A 52 -18.30 1.60 35.25
CA PRO A 52 -18.58 0.57 36.25
C PRO A 52 -19.38 -0.60 35.66
N LYS A 53 -19.02 -1.84 36.01
CA LYS A 53 -19.71 -3.08 35.58
C LYS A 53 -21.07 -3.28 36.29
N LYS A 54 -21.98 -2.31 36.14
CA LYS A 54 -23.39 -2.33 36.57
C LYS A 54 -24.28 -2.18 35.34
N ASP A 55 -25.59 -2.39 35.48
CA ASP A 55 -26.55 -2.34 34.36
C ASP A 55 -26.45 -1.05 33.53
N ILE A 56 -26.28 0.10 34.19
CA ILE A 56 -26.11 1.41 33.51
C ILE A 56 -24.81 1.48 32.71
N GLY A 57 -23.76 0.81 33.16
CA GLY A 57 -22.46 0.84 32.51
C GLY A 57 -22.41 -0.01 31.25
N TYR A 58 -23.17 -1.10 31.23
CA TYR A 58 -23.35 -1.90 30.01
C TYR A 58 -24.08 -1.11 28.92
N MET A 59 -25.10 -0.33 29.29
CA MET A 59 -25.81 0.55 28.36
C MET A 59 -24.89 1.62 27.76
N ILE A 60 -24.02 2.22 28.58
CA ILE A 60 -23.06 3.23 28.12
C ILE A 60 -22.04 2.60 27.14
N SER A 61 -21.46 1.44 27.49
CA SER A 61 -20.49 0.77 26.63
C SER A 61 -21.07 0.36 25.27
N ILE A 62 -22.29 -0.19 25.27
CA ILE A 62 -23.00 -0.55 24.03
C ILE A 62 -23.31 0.71 23.22
N GLY A 63 -23.81 1.77 23.85
CA GLY A 63 -24.12 3.04 23.19
C GLY A 63 -22.90 3.66 22.52
N THR A 64 -21.77 3.76 23.24
CA THR A 64 -20.51 4.27 22.68
C THR A 64 -20.03 3.42 21.51
N THR A 65 -20.17 2.10 21.58
CA THR A 65 -19.83 1.19 20.48
C THR A 65 -20.66 1.51 19.23
N CYS A 66 -21.99 1.62 19.37
CA CYS A 66 -22.86 1.94 18.25
C CYS A 66 -22.55 3.30 17.62
N VAL A 67 -22.24 4.32 18.44
CA VAL A 67 -21.86 5.65 17.94
C VAL A 67 -20.56 5.60 17.14
N ILE A 68 -19.53 4.92 17.64
CA ILE A 68 -18.25 4.79 16.93
C ILE A 68 -18.43 4.02 15.62
N LEU A 69 -19.22 2.94 15.62
CA LEU A 69 -19.53 2.19 14.40
C LEU A 69 -20.32 3.04 13.38
N ALA A 70 -21.24 3.88 13.84
CA ALA A 70 -21.96 4.81 12.96
C ALA A 70 -21.01 5.83 12.32
N ILE A 71 -20.04 6.36 13.09
CA ILE A 71 -18.99 7.26 12.57
C ILE A 71 -18.12 6.54 11.54
N PHE A 72 -17.67 5.31 11.82
CA PHE A 72 -16.91 4.52 10.85
C PHE A 72 -17.71 4.22 9.59
N THR A 73 -19.01 3.96 9.73
CA THR A 73 -19.90 3.74 8.58
C THR A 73 -20.02 5.01 7.73
N PHE A 74 -20.20 6.16 8.39
CA PHE A 74 -20.27 7.45 7.72
C PHE A 74 -18.98 7.77 6.98
N ILE A 75 -17.82 7.65 7.63
CA ILE A 75 -16.51 7.88 7.00
C ILE A 75 -16.28 6.90 5.85
N GLY A 76 -16.52 5.61 6.07
CA GLY A 76 -16.30 4.58 5.06
C GLY A 76 -17.17 4.72 3.82
N ILE A 77 -18.36 5.35 3.91
CA ILE A 77 -19.26 5.58 2.76
C ILE A 77 -19.06 6.98 2.14
N THR A 78 -18.85 8.01 2.95
CA THR A 78 -18.77 9.41 2.47
C THR A 78 -17.40 9.80 1.94
N THR A 79 -16.34 9.08 2.33
CA THR A 79 -15.01 9.36 1.81
C THR A 79 -14.80 8.52 0.55
N PRO A 80 -14.75 9.14 -0.65
CA PRO A 80 -14.48 8.42 -1.90
C PRO A 80 -13.18 7.63 -1.77
N ASN A 81 -13.12 6.49 -2.45
CA ASN A 81 -11.96 5.59 -2.43
C ASN A 81 -10.82 6.22 -3.26
N GLN A 82 -10.31 7.35 -2.80
CA GLN A 82 -9.23 8.06 -3.45
C GLN A 82 -7.92 7.35 -3.10
N SER A 83 -7.48 6.52 -4.03
CA SER A 83 -6.11 6.04 -4.12
C SER A 83 -5.12 7.15 -3.81
N PHE A 84 -4.14 6.92 -2.94
CA PHE A 84 -3.05 7.86 -2.67
C PHE A 84 -2.39 8.40 -3.96
N LEU A 85 -2.41 7.56 -5.01
CA LEU A 85 -1.99 7.91 -6.36
C LEU A 85 -2.73 9.12 -6.96
N SER A 86 -4.04 9.27 -6.76
CA SER A 86 -4.80 10.42 -7.29
C SER A 86 -4.33 11.73 -6.67
N ARG A 87 -3.95 11.71 -5.38
CA ARG A 87 -3.43 12.86 -4.63
C ARG A 87 -2.02 13.26 -5.07
N ILE A 88 -1.21 12.29 -5.53
CA ILE A 88 0.08 12.58 -6.17
C ILE A 88 -0.12 13.11 -7.61
N MET A 89 -1.14 12.61 -8.32
CA MET A 89 -1.41 12.99 -9.71
C MET A 89 -2.15 14.33 -9.86
N GLU A 90 -2.84 14.83 -8.83
CA GLU A 90 -3.58 16.11 -8.84
C GLU A 90 -2.70 17.34 -9.20
N ASN A 91 -1.37 17.24 -9.12
CA ASN A 91 -0.43 18.29 -9.55
C ASN A 91 -0.03 18.23 -11.05
N ARG A 92 -0.61 17.34 -11.84
CA ARG A 92 -0.38 17.24 -13.29
C ARG A 92 -1.73 17.08 -13.98
N ASP A 93 -2.25 18.15 -14.58
CA ASP A 93 -3.49 18.22 -15.39
C ASP A 93 -3.75 16.99 -16.25
N LEU A 94 -4.35 15.95 -15.66
CA LEU A 94 -4.84 14.74 -16.31
C LEU A 94 -6.04 14.28 -15.49
N ASP A 95 -7.23 14.75 -15.89
CA ASP A 95 -8.51 14.20 -15.44
C ASP A 95 -8.52 12.70 -15.74
N ILE A 96 -8.26 11.89 -14.71
CA ILE A 96 -8.55 10.46 -14.72
C ILE A 96 -9.69 10.28 -13.73
N ASP A 97 -10.91 10.52 -14.21
CA ASP A 97 -12.14 10.16 -13.53
C ASP A 97 -12.16 8.64 -13.33
N SER A 98 -11.89 8.23 -12.09
CA SER A 98 -11.76 6.84 -11.66
C SER A 98 -13.04 6.34 -10.97
N GLU A 99 -14.23 6.72 -11.46
CA GLU A 99 -15.49 6.31 -10.82
C GLU A 99 -16.55 5.69 -11.76
N ASN A 100 -16.25 5.48 -13.05
CA ASN A 100 -17.17 4.74 -13.93
C ASN A 100 -16.63 3.32 -14.20
N GLU A 101 -17.32 2.29 -13.69
CA GLU A 101 -17.02 0.87 -14.01
C GLU A 101 -17.08 0.57 -15.53
N GLU A 102 -17.72 1.43 -16.32
CA GLU A 102 -17.83 1.32 -17.78
C GLU A 102 -16.53 1.69 -18.54
N ASP A 103 -15.56 2.33 -17.90
CA ASP A 103 -14.36 2.88 -18.56
C ASP A 103 -13.11 1.98 -18.51
N PHE A 104 -13.17 0.80 -17.86
CA PHE A 104 -12.03 -0.12 -17.85
C PHE A 104 -11.90 -0.87 -19.19
N ILE A 105 -11.08 -0.34 -20.11
CA ILE A 105 -10.79 -0.92 -21.44
C ILE A 105 -9.67 -1.97 -21.41
N GLY A 106 -9.46 -2.65 -20.28
CA GLY A 106 -8.51 -3.76 -20.21
C GLY A 106 -9.02 -4.96 -20.99
N THR A 107 -8.38 -5.27 -22.12
CA THR A 107 -8.80 -6.35 -23.03
C THR A 107 -7.87 -7.57 -22.97
N SER A 108 -6.73 -7.44 -22.30
CA SER A 108 -5.68 -8.44 -22.28
C SER A 108 -5.19 -8.65 -20.85
N ASN A 109 -4.76 -9.86 -20.54
CA ASN A 109 -4.03 -10.15 -19.30
C ASN A 109 -2.53 -9.81 -19.41
N ALA A 110 -2.06 -9.32 -20.56
CA ALA A 110 -0.69 -8.90 -20.79
C ALA A 110 -0.62 -7.59 -21.58
N VAL A 111 0.24 -6.68 -21.14
CA VAL A 111 0.46 -5.34 -21.69
C VAL A 111 1.95 -5.00 -21.69
N SER A 112 2.37 -4.15 -22.62
CA SER A 112 3.77 -3.73 -22.72
C SER A 112 3.91 -2.33 -23.31
N ALA A 113 4.90 -1.59 -22.84
CA ALA A 113 5.31 -0.31 -23.40
C ALA A 113 6.76 -0.40 -23.90
N LYS A 114 6.99 0.00 -25.15
CA LYS A 114 8.34 0.06 -25.74
C LYS A 114 9.11 1.24 -25.19
N LYS A 115 10.44 1.09 -25.09
CA LYS A 115 11.31 2.17 -24.66
C LYS A 115 11.55 3.16 -25.80
N ASN A 116 11.35 4.45 -25.54
CA ASN A 116 11.80 5.52 -26.42
C ASN A 116 13.29 5.81 -26.16
N ILE A 117 14.04 6.19 -27.20
CA ILE A 117 15.50 6.37 -27.19
C ILE A 117 15.93 7.38 -26.12
N ASN A 118 15.14 8.44 -25.93
CA ASN A 118 15.47 9.53 -25.02
C ASN A 118 14.99 9.31 -23.58
N THR A 119 14.34 8.18 -23.29
CA THR A 119 13.81 7.92 -21.95
C THR A 119 14.92 7.51 -20.98
N SER A 120 15.15 8.38 -20.00
CA SER A 120 16.09 8.17 -18.89
C SER A 120 15.41 8.10 -17.53
N HIS A 121 14.21 8.70 -17.41
CA HIS A 121 13.37 8.72 -16.22
C HIS A 121 11.96 8.26 -16.58
N ALA A 122 11.34 7.47 -15.70
CA ALA A 122 9.97 7.07 -15.87
C ALA A 122 9.22 6.99 -14.54
N THR A 123 7.96 7.40 -14.57
CA THR A 123 7.01 7.22 -13.49
C THR A 123 6.08 6.07 -13.85
N ALA A 124 5.93 5.07 -12.98
CA ALA A 124 4.95 4.00 -13.15
C ALA A 124 3.94 4.05 -12.00
N ASN A 125 2.70 4.34 -12.35
CA ASN A 125 1.55 4.35 -11.48
C ASN A 125 0.81 3.04 -11.69
N ILE A 126 0.72 2.22 -10.65
CA ILE A 126 0.27 0.85 -10.72
C ILE A 126 -0.88 0.70 -9.73
N ASP A 127 -2.09 0.66 -10.25
CA ASP A 127 -3.32 0.38 -9.50
C ASP A 127 -3.77 -1.04 -9.83
N LEU A 128 -3.61 -1.94 -8.88
CA LEU A 128 -4.03 -3.32 -9.03
C LEU A 128 -4.91 -3.70 -7.85
N GLY A 129 -6.07 -4.29 -8.12
CA GLY A 129 -6.90 -4.89 -7.09
C GLY A 129 -6.22 -6.09 -6.40
N ALA A 130 -7.00 -7.06 -5.92
CA ALA A 130 -6.45 -8.24 -5.25
C ALA A 130 -5.62 -9.14 -6.20
N THR A 131 -4.29 -9.08 -6.10
CA THR A 131 -3.35 -9.90 -6.86
C THR A 131 -2.05 -10.10 -6.08
N LYS A 132 -1.37 -11.23 -6.28
CA LYS A 132 0.05 -11.33 -5.94
C LYS A 132 0.87 -10.50 -6.92
N LEU A 133 1.81 -9.70 -6.44
CA LEU A 133 2.67 -8.87 -7.28
C LEU A 133 4.09 -9.42 -7.26
N VAL A 134 4.69 -9.59 -8.44
CA VAL A 134 6.08 -10.01 -8.59
C VAL A 134 6.80 -9.05 -9.51
N LEU A 135 7.84 -8.39 -9.01
CA LEU A 135 8.71 -7.53 -9.83
C LEU A 135 9.85 -8.33 -10.42
N LYS A 136 10.09 -8.13 -11.71
CA LYS A 136 11.18 -8.72 -12.48
C LYS A 136 11.81 -7.66 -13.39
N ASP A 137 12.86 -8.05 -14.09
CA ASP A 137 13.48 -7.25 -15.13
C ASP A 137 12.89 -7.52 -16.51
N THR A 138 12.90 -6.49 -17.35
CA THR A 138 12.64 -6.60 -18.78
C THR A 138 13.92 -6.44 -19.60
N THR A 139 13.80 -6.69 -20.91
CA THR A 139 14.82 -6.42 -21.93
C THR A 139 15.08 -4.92 -22.09
N VAL A 140 16.23 -4.58 -22.68
CA VAL A 140 16.59 -3.18 -22.93
C VAL A 140 15.65 -2.46 -23.92
N ALA A 141 14.90 -3.20 -24.74
CA ALA A 141 14.01 -2.67 -25.77
C ALA A 141 12.64 -2.23 -25.22
N ASN A 142 12.20 -2.85 -24.13
CA ASN A 142 10.94 -2.49 -23.49
C ASN A 142 11.18 -1.55 -22.31
N LEU A 143 10.28 -0.61 -22.11
CA LEU A 143 10.29 0.23 -20.91
C LEU A 143 9.64 -0.51 -19.74
N PHE A 144 8.52 -1.17 -20.03
CA PHE A 144 7.66 -1.79 -19.04
C PHE A 144 6.88 -2.95 -19.67
N GLU A 145 6.71 -4.04 -18.93
CA GLU A 145 5.75 -5.10 -19.26
C GLU A 145 4.97 -5.47 -18.01
N ALA A 146 3.70 -5.83 -18.17
CA ALA A 146 2.94 -6.47 -17.12
C ALA A 146 2.13 -7.63 -17.69
N ALA A 147 2.08 -8.74 -16.98
CA ALA A 147 1.25 -9.88 -17.34
C ALA A 147 0.69 -10.55 -16.10
N ASN A 148 -0.59 -10.93 -16.13
CA ASN A 148 -1.23 -11.72 -15.10
C ASN A 148 -1.29 -13.19 -15.51
N THR A 149 -1.09 -14.09 -14.54
CA THR A 149 -1.16 -15.55 -14.74
C THR A 149 -2.57 -16.04 -15.06
N SER A 150 -3.60 -15.28 -14.71
CA SER A 150 -5.00 -15.56 -14.99
C SER A 150 -5.44 -14.84 -16.26
N ASP A 151 -6.14 -15.55 -17.14
CA ASP A 151 -6.83 -14.99 -18.30
C ASP A 151 -8.08 -14.17 -17.93
N LYS A 152 -8.53 -14.28 -16.66
CA LYS A 152 -9.69 -13.57 -16.10
C LYS A 152 -9.34 -12.25 -15.43
N TYR A 153 -8.05 -11.93 -15.34
CA TYR A 153 -7.55 -10.68 -14.80
C TYR A 153 -7.03 -9.83 -15.96
N PHE A 154 -7.74 -8.76 -16.24
CA PHE A 154 -7.43 -7.88 -17.34
C PHE A 154 -6.56 -6.71 -16.86
N LEU A 155 -5.69 -6.26 -17.74
CA LEU A 155 -4.79 -5.15 -17.55
C LEU A 155 -5.06 -4.09 -18.61
N SER A 156 -5.00 -2.82 -18.20
CA SER A 156 -4.99 -1.67 -19.08
C SER A 156 -3.72 -0.88 -18.81
N LEU A 157 -2.98 -0.54 -19.88
CA LEU A 157 -1.75 0.24 -19.78
C LEU A 157 -1.86 1.47 -20.67
N ASN A 158 -1.85 2.65 -20.06
CA ASN A 158 -1.70 3.91 -20.75
C ASN A 158 -0.26 4.41 -20.60
N THR A 159 0.31 4.94 -21.68
CA THR A 159 1.69 5.46 -21.70
C THR A 159 1.69 6.84 -22.31
N ASP A 160 2.16 7.82 -21.55
CA ASP A 160 2.43 9.18 -22.01
C ASP A 160 3.93 9.44 -22.01
N VAL A 161 4.47 9.95 -23.12
CA VAL A 161 5.89 10.28 -23.25
C VAL A 161 6.02 11.75 -23.57
N LYS A 162 6.56 12.51 -22.63
CA LYS A 162 6.80 13.94 -22.80
C LYS A 162 8.03 14.19 -23.68
N ASN A 163 8.05 15.36 -24.33
CA ASN A 163 9.13 15.77 -25.23
C ASN A 163 10.50 15.89 -24.56
N ASP A 164 10.55 16.00 -23.22
CA ASP A 164 11.76 16.05 -22.40
C ASP A 164 12.37 14.66 -22.11
N GLY A 165 11.74 13.58 -22.59
CA GLY A 165 12.17 12.21 -22.35
C GLY A 165 11.64 11.59 -21.06
N ALA A 166 10.78 12.27 -20.30
CA ALA A 166 10.08 11.66 -19.17
C ALA A 166 8.89 10.82 -19.67
N ALA A 167 8.83 9.55 -19.25
CA ALA A 167 7.70 8.66 -19.54
C ALA A 167 6.81 8.49 -18.30
N THR A 168 5.50 8.50 -18.48
CA THR A 168 4.51 8.20 -17.43
C THR A 168 3.70 6.99 -17.89
N LEU A 169 3.65 5.96 -17.04
CA LEU A 169 2.93 4.72 -17.27
C LEU A 169 1.82 4.60 -16.24
N ASN A 170 0.59 4.38 -16.68
CA ASN A 170 -0.55 4.11 -15.81
C ASN A 170 -1.04 2.70 -16.11
N LEU A 171 -0.79 1.77 -15.19
CA LEU A 171 -1.27 0.40 -15.24
C LEU A 171 -2.46 0.27 -14.30
N SER A 172 -3.60 -0.17 -14.82
CA SER A 172 -4.75 -0.56 -14.01
C SER A 172 -5.11 -2.04 -14.25
N GLY A 173 -5.59 -2.73 -13.21
CA GLY A 173 -5.93 -4.14 -13.28
C GLY A 173 -7.24 -4.49 -12.58
N LYS A 174 -8.12 -5.20 -13.29
CA LYS A 174 -9.42 -5.63 -12.76
C LYS A 174 -9.74 -7.08 -13.14
N THR A 175 -10.44 -7.77 -12.23
CA THR A 175 -10.99 -9.10 -12.50
C THR A 175 -12.34 -8.97 -13.20
N LYS A 176 -12.66 -9.89 -14.12
CA LYS A 176 -13.98 -9.95 -14.75
C LYS A 176 -15.10 -10.14 -13.70
N LYS A 177 -16.15 -9.32 -13.78
CA LYS A 177 -17.32 -9.34 -12.87
C LYS A 177 -17.94 -10.76 -12.80
N GLY A 178 -18.22 -11.23 -11.58
CA GLY A 178 -18.83 -12.55 -11.33
C GLY A 178 -17.88 -13.76 -11.39
N ILE A 179 -16.57 -13.56 -11.55
CA ILE A 179 -15.59 -14.64 -11.62
C ILE A 179 -14.53 -14.47 -10.53
N ASP A 180 -14.28 -15.54 -9.78
CA ASP A 180 -13.21 -15.57 -8.79
C ASP A 180 -11.84 -15.68 -9.48
N SER A 181 -10.93 -14.76 -9.18
CA SER A 181 -9.53 -14.76 -9.63
C SER A 181 -8.56 -15.08 -8.49
N LYS A 182 -9.02 -15.73 -7.41
CA LYS A 182 -8.14 -16.17 -6.32
C LYS A 182 -6.87 -16.85 -6.83
N GLY A 183 -5.75 -16.48 -6.23
CA GLY A 183 -4.43 -17.02 -6.57
C GLY A 183 -3.82 -16.48 -7.85
N ASN A 184 -4.41 -15.44 -8.47
CA ASN A 184 -3.79 -14.75 -9.59
C ASN A 184 -2.50 -14.01 -9.17
N SER A 185 -1.59 -13.86 -10.11
CA SER A 185 -0.34 -13.12 -9.92
C SER A 185 -0.03 -12.25 -11.12
N THR A 186 0.20 -10.97 -10.86
CA THR A 186 0.69 -9.99 -11.83
C THR A 186 2.21 -9.90 -11.73
N ILE A 187 2.88 -10.25 -12.83
CA ILE A 187 4.31 -10.08 -13.02
C ILE A 187 4.52 -8.73 -13.70
N ILE A 188 5.24 -7.83 -13.04
CA ILE A 188 5.64 -6.52 -13.58
C ILE A 188 7.12 -6.57 -13.89
N LYS A 189 7.49 -6.18 -15.11
CA LYS A 189 8.89 -6.12 -15.54
C LYS A 189 9.30 -4.68 -15.85
N LEU A 190 10.36 -4.24 -15.20
CA LEU A 190 10.90 -2.88 -15.33
C LEU A 190 12.23 -2.88 -16.11
N ASN A 191 12.54 -1.77 -16.78
CA ASN A 191 13.84 -1.59 -17.44
C ASN A 191 14.90 -1.09 -16.45
N LYS A 192 16.01 -1.82 -16.30
CA LYS A 192 17.09 -1.51 -15.34
C LYS A 192 17.84 -0.21 -15.64
N ASN A 193 17.81 0.27 -16.88
CA ASN A 193 18.57 1.45 -17.30
C ASN A 193 17.85 2.77 -17.04
N ILE A 194 16.64 2.71 -16.48
CA ILE A 194 15.76 3.85 -16.21
C ILE A 194 15.80 4.20 -14.72
N ILE A 195 15.76 5.49 -14.42
CA ILE A 195 15.51 6.00 -13.07
C ILE A 195 14.01 6.01 -12.85
N TRP A 196 13.55 5.27 -11.84
CA TRP A 196 12.14 5.01 -11.60
C TRP A 196 11.58 5.81 -10.43
N ASP A 197 10.41 6.37 -10.67
CA ASP A 197 9.44 6.74 -9.64
C ASP A 197 8.30 5.71 -9.71
N LEU A 198 8.17 4.84 -8.71
CA LEU A 198 7.19 3.76 -8.68
C LEU A 198 6.12 4.05 -7.65
N ASN A 199 4.86 4.00 -8.05
CA ASN A 199 3.72 4.15 -7.16
C ASN A 199 2.83 2.92 -7.30
N PHE A 200 2.68 2.16 -6.22
CA PHE A 200 1.83 0.98 -6.16
C PHE A 200 0.65 1.24 -5.24
N ASP A 201 -0.56 1.21 -5.80
CA ASP A 201 -1.79 1.08 -5.03
C ASP A 201 -2.30 -0.35 -5.21
N VAL A 202 -2.32 -1.09 -4.10
CA VAL A 202 -2.72 -2.49 -4.09
C VAL A 202 -3.63 -2.80 -2.90
N GLY A 203 -4.91 -3.13 -3.16
CA GLY A 203 -5.88 -3.36 -2.08
C GLY A 203 -5.47 -4.45 -1.07
N ALA A 204 -5.33 -5.70 -1.53
CA ALA A 204 -4.79 -6.80 -0.73
C ALA A 204 -3.81 -7.61 -1.57
N ALA A 205 -2.54 -7.62 -1.15
CA ALA A 205 -1.47 -8.14 -2.00
C ALA A 205 -0.34 -8.81 -1.21
N ASP A 206 0.21 -9.87 -1.80
CA ASP A 206 1.53 -10.39 -1.50
C ASP A 206 2.48 -9.81 -2.55
N MET A 207 3.32 -8.85 -2.16
CA MET A 207 4.28 -8.19 -3.05
C MET A 207 5.68 -8.77 -2.85
N GLN A 208 6.26 -9.27 -3.93
CA GLN A 208 7.66 -9.72 -3.98
C GLN A 208 8.43 -8.80 -4.93
N GLY A 209 9.17 -7.86 -4.34
CA GLY A 209 9.88 -6.80 -5.03
C GLY A 209 11.39 -6.95 -4.93
N ASP A 210 12.03 -7.69 -5.85
CA ASP A 210 13.48 -7.60 -6.00
C ASP A 210 13.84 -6.36 -6.83
N LEU A 211 14.12 -5.27 -6.13
CA LEU A 211 14.52 -3.99 -6.68
C LEU A 211 16.04 -3.80 -6.71
N SER A 212 16.83 -4.84 -6.43
CA SER A 212 18.29 -4.74 -6.25
C SER A 212 19.05 -4.20 -7.46
N ASN A 213 18.51 -4.42 -8.66
CA ASN A 213 19.13 -4.04 -9.93
C ASN A 213 18.55 -2.77 -10.56
N PHE A 214 17.65 -2.06 -9.86
CA PHE A 214 16.92 -0.92 -10.40
C PHE A 214 17.34 0.40 -9.75
N LYS A 215 17.30 1.47 -10.53
CA LYS A 215 17.60 2.83 -10.05
C LYS A 215 16.33 3.48 -9.53
N ILE A 216 15.99 3.21 -8.27
CA ILE A 216 14.77 3.74 -7.66
C ILE A 216 15.05 5.11 -7.06
N LYS A 217 14.33 6.13 -7.52
CA LYS A 217 14.37 7.48 -6.94
C LYS A 217 13.26 7.64 -5.90
N ASN A 218 12.03 7.31 -6.27
CA ASN A 218 10.91 7.26 -5.34
C ASN A 218 10.19 5.91 -5.46
N LEU A 219 9.80 5.34 -4.34
CA LEU A 219 8.93 4.18 -4.25
C LEU A 219 7.83 4.50 -3.25
N THR A 220 6.59 4.48 -3.69
CA THR A 220 5.42 4.52 -2.81
C THR A 220 4.66 3.22 -2.93
N VAL A 221 4.29 2.64 -1.80
CA VAL A 221 3.44 1.45 -1.72
C VAL A 221 2.31 1.72 -0.75
N ASP A 222 1.09 1.78 -1.28
CA ASP A 222 -0.15 1.89 -0.53
C ASP A 222 -0.87 0.55 -0.58
N ALA A 223 -1.10 -0.03 0.59
CA ALA A 223 -1.70 -1.34 0.68
C ALA A 223 -2.67 -1.48 1.86
N GLY A 224 -3.80 -2.16 1.66
CA GLY A 224 -4.74 -2.44 2.74
C GLY A 224 -4.23 -3.52 3.70
N ALA A 225 -4.34 -4.78 3.30
CA ALA A 225 -3.81 -5.92 4.05
C ALA A 225 -2.81 -6.69 3.19
N SER A 226 -1.54 -6.72 3.62
CA SER A 226 -0.47 -7.13 2.72
C SER A 226 0.71 -7.85 3.37
N ASN A 227 1.40 -8.63 2.55
CA ASN A 227 2.75 -9.10 2.85
C ASN A 227 3.69 -8.44 1.82
N LEU A 228 4.61 -7.60 2.29
CA LEU A 228 5.53 -6.86 1.44
C LEU A 228 6.95 -7.38 1.66
N ASP A 229 7.56 -7.98 0.65
CA ASP A 229 8.95 -8.42 0.66
C ASP A 229 9.74 -7.61 -0.37
N LEU A 230 10.51 -6.64 0.12
CA LEU A 230 11.26 -5.69 -0.69
C LEU A 230 12.76 -5.88 -0.49
N LYS A 231 13.45 -6.20 -1.58
CA LYS A 231 14.91 -6.26 -1.61
C LYS A 231 15.45 -5.08 -2.41
N LEU A 232 16.16 -4.19 -1.73
CA LEU A 232 16.70 -2.96 -2.31
C LEU A 232 18.17 -3.14 -2.69
N GLY A 233 18.60 -2.36 -3.68
CA GLY A 233 19.98 -2.34 -4.18
C GLY A 233 20.80 -1.21 -3.57
N ASN A 234 21.97 -0.94 -4.14
CA ASN A 234 22.75 0.24 -3.77
C ASN A 234 22.11 1.49 -4.40
N PRO A 235 21.79 2.52 -3.60
CA PRO A 235 21.19 3.74 -4.14
C PRO A 235 22.23 4.50 -4.98
N GLN A 236 21.80 4.98 -6.14
CA GLN A 236 22.63 5.84 -7.01
C GLN A 236 22.40 7.34 -6.77
N MET A 237 21.43 7.67 -5.92
CA MET A 237 21.01 9.01 -5.54
C MET A 237 20.39 8.98 -4.14
N ILE A 238 19.76 10.07 -3.70
CA ILE A 238 18.86 10.01 -2.53
C ILE A 238 17.55 9.36 -3.00
N SER A 239 17.18 8.26 -2.37
CA SER A 239 16.02 7.46 -2.72
C SER A 239 15.00 7.51 -1.59
N ASN A 240 13.79 7.97 -1.86
CA ASN A 240 12.71 8.04 -0.88
C ASN A 240 11.78 6.83 -1.06
N ILE A 241 11.49 6.15 0.04
CA ILE A 241 10.62 4.99 0.06
C ILE A 241 9.55 5.24 1.10
N ASN A 242 8.30 5.29 0.67
CA ASN A 242 7.15 5.49 1.55
C ASN A 242 6.26 4.26 1.45
N ILE A 243 5.90 3.69 2.60
CA ILE A 243 5.03 2.52 2.66
C ILE A 243 3.90 2.87 3.61
N ASP A 244 2.68 2.98 3.09
CA ASP A 244 1.46 3.07 3.88
C ASP A 244 0.74 1.72 3.81
N ALA A 245 0.63 1.05 4.95
CA ALA A 245 0.03 -0.26 5.02
C ALA A 245 -0.90 -0.43 6.22
N GLY A 246 -2.13 -0.86 5.99
CA GLY A 246 -3.13 -1.07 7.04
C GLY A 246 -2.73 -2.17 8.05
N ALA A 247 -2.88 -3.43 7.64
CA ALA A 247 -2.55 -4.61 8.46
C ALA A 247 -1.58 -5.54 7.71
N SER A 248 -0.28 -5.48 8.05
CA SER A 248 0.75 -6.01 7.15
C SER A 248 1.97 -6.62 7.82
N SER A 249 2.67 -7.49 7.08
CA SER A 249 4.05 -7.88 7.36
C SER A 249 4.96 -7.26 6.30
N ILE A 250 5.95 -6.49 6.73
CA ILE A 250 6.85 -5.75 5.85
C ILE A 250 8.27 -6.24 6.12
N LYS A 251 8.92 -6.76 5.08
CA LYS A 251 10.32 -7.18 5.09
C LYS A 251 11.09 -6.30 4.12
N ILE A 252 12.12 -5.66 4.63
CA ILE A 252 13.02 -4.82 3.83
C ILE A 252 14.43 -5.39 3.96
N ALA A 253 15.01 -5.81 2.84
CA ALA A 253 16.39 -6.26 2.76
C ALA A 253 17.25 -5.18 2.07
N LEU A 254 18.28 -4.72 2.78
CA LEU A 254 19.20 -3.67 2.34
C LEU A 254 20.63 -4.21 2.26
N PRO A 255 21.47 -3.78 1.30
CA PRO A 255 22.88 -4.16 1.33
C PRO A 255 23.57 -3.60 2.58
N ARG A 256 24.51 -4.35 3.17
CA ARG A 256 25.16 -3.99 4.45
C ARG A 256 25.79 -2.59 4.48
N GLU A 257 26.42 -2.17 3.38
CA GLU A 257 27.16 -0.90 3.30
C GLU A 257 26.26 0.34 3.08
N VAL A 258 24.97 0.15 2.80
CA VAL A 258 24.09 1.24 2.38
C VAL A 258 23.73 2.16 3.53
N ALA A 259 23.89 3.46 3.28
CA ALA A 259 23.38 4.50 4.13
C ALA A 259 21.86 4.58 4.06
N CYS A 260 21.18 4.47 5.20
CA CYS A 260 19.73 4.59 5.25
C CYS A 260 19.21 5.06 6.60
N GLN A 261 18.08 5.75 6.57
CA GLN A 261 17.25 6.07 7.72
C GLN A 261 15.86 5.51 7.50
N ILE A 262 15.31 4.88 8.54
CA ILE A 262 13.98 4.29 8.56
C ILE A 262 13.23 4.95 9.69
N ILE A 263 12.09 5.56 9.37
CA ILE A 263 11.17 6.19 10.31
C ILE A 263 9.90 5.35 10.25
N THR A 264 9.42 4.93 11.41
CA THR A 264 8.20 4.13 11.51
C THR A 264 7.18 4.83 12.41
N GLU A 265 6.07 5.27 11.84
CA GLU A 265 4.96 5.90 12.56
C GLU A 265 3.81 4.89 12.68
N MET A 266 3.86 4.05 13.71
CA MET A 266 2.92 2.95 13.87
C MET A 266 2.36 2.84 15.28
N ALA A 267 1.08 2.44 15.38
CA ALA A 267 0.35 2.35 16.63
C ALA A 267 0.72 1.12 17.49
N LEU A 268 0.65 -0.06 16.88
CA LEU A 268 0.85 -1.37 17.53
C LEU A 268 1.72 -2.25 16.63
N SER A 269 3.04 -2.11 16.78
CA SER A 269 3.99 -2.74 15.85
C SER A 269 5.22 -3.30 16.55
N THR A 270 5.80 -4.32 15.91
CA THR A 270 7.13 -4.84 16.25
C THR A 270 8.08 -4.45 15.13
N VAL A 271 9.22 -3.86 15.50
CA VAL A 271 10.30 -3.55 14.57
C VAL A 271 11.48 -4.42 14.97
N ASP A 272 11.76 -5.41 14.14
CA ASP A 272 12.97 -6.22 14.22
C ASP A 272 13.96 -5.70 13.19
N ALA A 273 15.17 -5.37 13.64
CA ALA A 273 16.17 -4.77 12.78
C ALA A 273 17.55 -5.30 13.16
N ASP A 274 18.39 -5.48 12.14
CA ASP A 274 19.79 -5.86 12.29
C ASP A 274 20.54 -4.96 13.31
N ASP A 275 21.44 -5.56 14.09
CA ASP A 275 22.16 -4.89 15.18
C ASP A 275 23.05 -3.73 14.72
N SER A 276 23.35 -3.65 13.42
CA SER A 276 24.13 -2.55 12.83
C SER A 276 23.40 -1.20 12.82
N PHE A 277 22.08 -1.18 13.07
CA PHE A 277 21.31 0.05 13.11
C PHE A 277 21.42 0.77 14.46
N ILE A 278 21.69 2.07 14.39
CA ILE A 278 21.61 2.96 15.55
C ILE A 278 20.13 3.32 15.75
N LYS A 279 19.57 2.93 16.89
CA LYS A 279 18.22 3.34 17.29
C LYS A 279 18.25 4.80 17.74
N GLY A 280 17.39 5.63 17.16
CA GLY A 280 17.27 7.05 17.52
C GLY A 280 16.76 7.25 18.95
N GLY A 281 16.83 8.50 19.44
CA GLY A 281 16.31 8.88 20.76
C GLY A 281 14.78 8.76 20.86
N ASP A 282 14.08 8.96 19.75
CA ASP A 282 12.63 8.75 19.63
C ASP A 282 12.29 7.33 19.18
N LYS A 283 11.17 6.78 19.68
CA LYS A 283 10.70 5.44 19.30
C LYS A 283 10.42 5.41 17.80
N GLY A 284 10.96 4.41 17.09
CA GLY A 284 10.65 4.15 15.69
C GLY A 284 11.62 4.73 14.66
N ILE A 285 12.75 5.31 15.08
CA ILE A 285 13.80 5.77 14.15
C ILE A 285 14.99 4.80 14.17
N LEU A 286 15.37 4.28 13.01
CA LEU A 286 16.56 3.46 12.79
C LEU A 286 17.46 4.13 11.78
N THR A 287 18.73 4.34 12.12
CA THR A 287 19.67 5.04 11.24
C THR A 287 20.97 4.25 11.12
N SER A 288 21.52 4.16 9.91
CA SER A 288 22.83 3.56 9.71
C SER A 288 23.95 4.52 10.14
N PRO A 289 25.11 4.03 10.63
CA PRO A 289 26.19 4.89 11.12
C PRO A 289 26.73 5.90 10.09
N ASN A 290 26.65 5.55 8.80
CA ASN A 290 27.16 6.37 7.69
C ASN A 290 26.12 7.32 7.06
N PHE A 291 24.90 7.40 7.61
CA PHE A 291 23.77 8.10 6.97
C PHE A 291 24.03 9.59 6.69
N GLU A 292 24.60 10.32 7.65
CA GLU A 292 24.80 11.78 7.54
C GLU A 292 25.77 12.14 6.41
N ASN A 293 26.87 11.40 6.31
CA ASN A 293 27.97 11.70 5.37
C ASN A 293 27.77 11.09 3.98
N ALA A 294 26.81 10.18 3.81
CA ALA A 294 26.60 9.50 2.54
C ALA A 294 25.89 10.39 1.52
N LYS A 295 26.46 10.45 0.30
CA LYS A 295 25.89 11.15 -0.85
C LYS A 295 24.62 10.46 -1.38
N ASN A 296 24.64 9.13 -1.47
CA ASN A 296 23.52 8.32 -1.91
C ASN A 296 23.01 7.50 -0.71
N LYS A 297 21.71 7.54 -0.48
CA LYS A 297 21.10 6.98 0.73
C LYS A 297 19.61 6.73 0.55
N PHE A 298 19.07 5.81 1.33
CA PHE A 298 17.63 5.62 1.44
C PHE A 298 17.05 6.42 2.60
N LYS A 299 15.91 7.05 2.36
CA LYS A 299 15.01 7.56 3.39
C LYS A 299 13.73 6.74 3.30
N ILE A 300 13.44 5.99 4.34
CA ILE A 300 12.32 5.05 4.36
C ILE A 300 11.33 5.52 5.42
N SER A 301 10.09 5.78 5.03
CA SER A 301 8.97 6.03 5.95
C SER A 301 8.02 4.85 5.87
N ILE A 302 7.60 4.34 7.03
CA ILE A 302 6.64 3.25 7.13
C ILE A 302 5.55 3.67 8.09
N ASP A 303 4.36 3.85 7.53
CA ASP A 303 3.17 4.27 8.24
C ASP A 303 2.18 3.11 8.20
N GLY A 304 1.56 2.79 9.33
CA GLY A 304 0.65 1.66 9.36
C GLY A 304 -0.06 1.43 10.69
N GLY A 305 -1.19 0.72 10.59
CA GLY A 305 -2.05 0.43 11.74
C GLY A 305 -1.47 -0.65 12.64
N ILE A 306 -1.46 -1.90 12.15
CA ILE A 306 -0.95 -3.08 12.86
C ILE A 306 0.06 -3.77 11.95
N THR A 307 1.34 -3.61 12.23
CA THR A 307 2.39 -4.00 11.28
C THR A 307 3.57 -4.67 11.98
N SER A 308 4.09 -5.75 11.39
CA SER A 308 5.39 -6.29 11.76
C SER A 308 6.40 -5.88 10.71
N VAL A 309 7.46 -5.18 11.14
CA VAL A 309 8.52 -4.71 10.25
C VAL A 309 9.80 -5.47 10.58
N THR A 310 10.38 -6.12 9.57
CA THR A 310 11.68 -6.75 9.65
C THR A 310 12.64 -6.05 8.68
N VAL A 311 13.72 -5.50 9.21
CA VAL A 311 14.78 -4.86 8.42
C VAL A 311 16.04 -5.71 8.53
N SER A 312 16.50 -6.25 7.40
CA SER A 312 17.68 -7.10 7.33
C SER A 312 18.78 -6.49 6.47
N ARG A 313 20.03 -6.82 6.81
CA ARG A 313 21.20 -6.52 5.99
C ARG A 313 21.67 -7.79 5.29
N TYR A 314 22.02 -7.69 4.00
CA TYR A 314 22.62 -8.78 3.22
C TYR A 314 23.95 -8.37 2.58
#